data_AF-U3TZ87-F1
#
_entry.id   AF-U3TZ87-F1
#
_cell.length_a   1.000
_cell.length_b   1.000
_cell.length_c   1.000
_cell.angle_alpha   90.00
_cell.angle_beta   90.00
_cell.angle_gamma   90.00
#
_symmetry.space_group_name_H-M   'P 1'
#
loop_
_entity.id
_entity.type
_entity.pdbx_description
1 polymer ?
#
loop_
_entity_poly.entity_id
_entity_poly.type
_entity_poly.pdbx_seq_one_letter_code
_entity_poly.pdbx_strand_id
1 'polypeptide(L)'
;MNLQTLRQDIPAGLVVFLVALPLCLGIAQASGLPPFAGLLTGVIGGLLVTALSPSRFAVSGPAAGLVTIVVASIQTLGSFSAFLTALILAGVLQCMLGLLRAGRFISLVPGSVIKGMLAAIGLLLIMQQIPVALGAASDAGLRSLVSREFSFSLSAMLVAGIGLLILWLWTTPAIKAVKALSWIPGPLVAVLFGCLATVLGDRLFHTASAKACRVSYCRRSTVCRRWWRSWKPLTGWRGRIHRCGW
;
A
#
# COMPACT_ATOMS: atom_id res chain seq x y z
N MET A 1 -27.81 0.05 13.82
CA MET A 1 -27.59 -1.13 12.97
C MET A 1 -28.92 -1.85 12.81
N ASN A 2 -29.33 -2.21 11.60
CA ASN A 2 -30.56 -2.96 11.38
C ASN A 2 -30.20 -4.46 11.43
N LEU A 3 -30.85 -5.24 12.31
CA LEU A 3 -30.58 -6.68 12.45
C LEU A 3 -30.81 -7.45 11.13
N GLN A 4 -31.58 -6.90 10.20
CA GLN A 4 -31.83 -7.50 8.89
C GLN A 4 -30.63 -7.43 7.93
N THR A 5 -29.73 -6.44 8.05
CA THR A 5 -28.56 -6.30 7.16
C THR A 5 -27.31 -7.01 7.69
N LEU A 6 -27.32 -7.42 8.97
CA LEU A 6 -26.17 -8.03 9.64
C LEU A 6 -25.63 -9.28 8.92
N ARG A 7 -26.53 -10.08 8.32
CA ARG A 7 -26.16 -11.27 7.53
C ARG A 7 -25.37 -10.93 6.27
N GLN A 8 -25.50 -9.73 5.73
CA GLN A 8 -24.80 -9.24 4.55
C GLN A 8 -23.55 -8.42 4.93
N ASP A 9 -23.61 -7.70 6.06
CA ASP A 9 -22.53 -6.84 6.54
C ASP A 9 -21.32 -7.63 7.08
N ILE A 10 -21.56 -8.77 7.76
CA ILE A 10 -20.48 -9.62 8.30
C ILE A 10 -19.55 -10.18 7.20
N PRO A 11 -20.05 -10.89 6.15
CA PRO A 11 -19.17 -11.40 5.10
C PRO A 11 -18.49 -10.29 4.31
N ALA A 12 -19.18 -9.16 4.07
CA ALA A 12 -18.58 -7.99 3.41
C ALA A 12 -17.45 -7.36 4.24
N GLY A 13 -17.65 -7.22 5.56
CA GLY A 13 -16.62 -6.71 6.47
C GLY A 13 -15.40 -7.63 6.55
N LEU A 14 -15.60 -8.94 6.59
CA LEU A 14 -14.50 -9.92 6.59
C LEU A 14 -13.66 -9.82 5.31
N VAL A 15 -14.32 -9.66 4.17
CA VAL A 15 -13.67 -9.45 2.86
C VAL A 15 -12.82 -8.18 2.85
N VAL A 16 -13.38 -7.06 3.30
CA VAL A 16 -12.66 -5.78 3.35
C VAL A 16 -11.47 -5.86 4.32
N PHE A 17 -11.63 -6.52 5.46
CA PHE A 17 -10.55 -6.76 6.42
C PHE A 17 -9.39 -7.54 5.81
N LEU A 18 -9.67 -8.64 5.09
CA LEU A 18 -8.65 -9.45 4.42
C LEU A 18 -7.86 -8.66 3.36
N VAL A 19 -8.49 -7.71 2.68
CA VAL A 19 -7.83 -6.82 1.70
C VAL A 19 -7.06 -5.69 2.40
N ALA A 20 -7.54 -5.20 3.54
CA ALA A 20 -6.90 -4.11 4.28
C ALA A 20 -5.61 -4.53 5.00
N LEU A 21 -5.53 -5.78 5.49
CA LEU A 21 -4.34 -6.31 6.18
C LEU A 21 -3.02 -6.15 5.38
N PRO A 22 -2.91 -6.65 4.13
CA PRO A 22 -1.68 -6.49 3.35
C PRO A 22 -1.37 -5.02 3.04
N LEU A 23 -2.40 -4.20 2.85
CA LEU A 23 -2.24 -2.77 2.56
C LEU A 23 -1.65 -2.01 3.77
N CYS A 24 -2.11 -2.29 5.00
CA CYS A 24 -1.58 -1.68 6.22
C CYS A 24 -0.11 -2.07 6.45
N LEU A 25 0.22 -3.34 6.23
CA LEU A 25 1.59 -3.84 6.36
C LEU A 25 2.53 -3.22 5.31
N GLY A 26 2.09 -3.15 4.06
CA GLY A 26 2.86 -2.57 2.96
C GLY A 26 3.14 -1.08 3.17
N ILE A 27 2.13 -0.31 3.60
CA ILE A 27 2.27 1.12 3.89
C ILE A 27 3.26 1.36 5.03
N ALA A 28 3.17 0.59 6.12
CA ALA A 28 4.10 0.74 7.25
C ALA A 28 5.55 0.46 6.86
N GLN A 29 5.78 -0.60 6.09
CA GLN A 29 7.12 -0.93 5.57
C GLN A 29 7.64 0.16 4.63
N ALA A 30 6.79 0.70 3.76
CA ALA A 30 7.16 1.80 2.86
C ALA A 30 7.51 3.09 3.62
N SER A 31 6.88 3.32 4.78
CA SER A 31 7.22 4.43 5.68
C SER A 31 8.47 4.20 6.53
N GLY A 32 9.12 3.04 6.46
CA GLY A 32 10.26 2.70 7.30
C GLY A 32 9.92 2.47 8.78
N LEU A 33 8.64 2.22 9.08
CA LEU A 33 8.13 1.99 10.43
C LEU A 33 7.91 0.49 10.69
N PRO A 34 7.88 0.05 11.96
CA PRO A 34 7.52 -1.32 12.29
C PRO A 34 6.15 -1.68 11.70
N PRO A 35 5.99 -2.85 11.03
CA PRO A 35 4.71 -3.24 10.42
C PRO A 35 3.55 -3.27 11.43
N PHE A 36 3.86 -3.58 12.68
CA PHE A 36 2.91 -3.56 13.79
C PHE A 36 2.25 -2.18 14.00
N ALA A 37 2.97 -1.09 13.79
CA ALA A 37 2.42 0.26 13.95
C ALA A 37 1.34 0.57 12.90
N GLY A 38 1.49 0.08 11.67
CA GLY A 38 0.47 0.23 10.61
C GLY A 38 -0.77 -0.60 10.87
N LEU A 39 -0.59 -1.82 11.39
CA LEU A 39 -1.71 -2.69 11.75
C LEU A 39 -2.50 -2.09 12.92
N LEU A 40 -1.79 -1.63 13.97
CA LEU A 40 -2.42 -1.03 15.15
C LEU A 40 -3.20 0.24 14.80
N THR A 41 -2.62 1.12 13.97
CA THR A 41 -3.33 2.34 13.49
C THR A 41 -4.54 2.00 12.63
N GLY A 42 -4.47 0.98 11.79
CA GLY A 42 -5.61 0.49 11.01
C GLY A 42 -6.75 -0.04 11.89
N VAL A 43 -6.44 -0.86 12.90
CA VAL A 43 -7.45 -1.43 13.82
C VAL A 43 -8.08 -0.33 14.68
N ILE A 44 -7.27 0.49 15.33
CA ILE A 44 -7.76 1.55 16.23
C ILE A 44 -8.54 2.61 15.43
N GLY A 45 -7.99 3.06 14.29
CA GLY A 45 -8.65 4.04 13.42
C GLY A 45 -9.95 3.50 12.84
N GLY A 46 -9.97 2.25 12.40
CA GLY A 46 -11.18 1.59 11.91
C GLY A 46 -12.27 1.54 12.98
N LEU A 47 -11.94 1.09 14.20
CA LEU A 47 -12.90 0.97 15.29
C LEU A 47 -13.44 2.33 15.77
N LEU A 48 -12.55 3.28 16.04
CA LEU A 48 -12.93 4.59 16.57
C LEU A 48 -13.72 5.42 15.56
N VAL A 49 -13.28 5.46 14.29
CA VAL A 49 -13.95 6.27 13.27
C VAL A 49 -15.31 5.67 12.92
N THR A 50 -15.44 4.35 12.82
CA THR A 50 -16.74 3.72 12.52
C THR A 50 -17.74 3.86 13.67
N ALA A 51 -17.28 3.87 14.93
CA ALA A 51 -18.15 4.09 16.09
C ALA A 51 -18.69 5.54 16.15
N LEU A 52 -17.87 6.52 15.76
CA LEU A 52 -18.22 7.94 15.80
C LEU A 52 -18.87 8.46 14.50
N SER A 53 -18.71 7.75 13.39
CA SER A 53 -19.18 8.19 12.08
C SER A 53 -20.66 7.85 11.87
N PRO A 54 -21.49 8.81 11.40
CA PRO A 54 -22.88 8.56 11.03
C PRO A 54 -23.03 7.82 9.67
N SER A 55 -21.93 7.56 8.95
CA SER A 55 -21.96 6.93 7.62
C SER A 55 -22.08 5.40 7.71
N ARG A 56 -23.00 4.83 6.93
CA ARG A 56 -23.27 3.38 6.89
C ARG A 56 -22.23 2.56 6.13
N PHE A 57 -21.39 3.20 5.30
CA PHE A 57 -20.42 2.53 4.41
C PHE A 57 -19.00 3.07 4.56
N ALA A 58 -18.73 3.86 5.60
CA ALA A 58 -17.40 4.41 5.82
C ALA A 58 -16.44 3.33 6.32
N VAL A 59 -15.32 3.16 5.62
CA VAL A 59 -14.19 2.35 6.04
C VAL A 59 -13.02 3.30 6.23
N SER A 60 -12.31 3.19 7.36
CA SER A 60 -11.14 4.02 7.64
C SER A 60 -9.90 3.16 7.75
N GLY A 61 -8.81 3.65 7.14
CA GLY A 61 -7.52 3.00 7.14
C GLY A 61 -6.42 3.94 6.63
N PRO A 62 -5.14 3.55 6.77
CA PRO A 62 -4.02 4.34 6.30
C PRO A 62 -4.06 4.53 4.78
N ALA A 63 -4.06 5.77 4.31
CA ALA A 63 -4.01 6.06 2.88
C ALA A 63 -2.58 5.93 2.32
N ALA A 64 -2.45 5.41 1.11
CA ALA A 64 -1.13 5.26 0.45
C ALA A 64 -0.35 6.59 0.36
N GLY A 65 -1.05 7.72 0.19
CA GLY A 65 -0.45 9.06 0.16
C GLY A 65 0.14 9.53 1.50
N LEU A 66 -0.21 8.90 2.63
CA LEU A 66 0.37 9.26 3.93
C LEU A 66 1.82 8.81 4.06
N VAL A 67 2.28 7.82 3.28
CA VAL A 67 3.65 7.31 3.35
C VAL A 67 4.67 8.43 3.16
N THR A 68 4.48 9.23 2.11
CA THR A 68 5.40 10.32 1.76
C THR A 68 5.38 11.42 2.83
N ILE A 69 4.21 11.74 3.37
CA ILE A 69 4.04 12.74 4.43
C ILE A 69 4.72 12.27 5.71
N VAL A 70 4.53 11.01 6.12
CA VAL A 70 5.16 10.42 7.31
C VAL A 70 6.68 10.41 7.17
N VAL A 71 7.21 9.95 6.04
CA VAL A 71 8.66 9.91 5.79
C VAL A 71 9.24 11.33 5.80
N ALA A 72 8.61 12.27 5.09
CA ALA A 72 9.05 13.66 5.07
C ALA A 72 9.01 14.29 6.47
N SER A 73 7.94 14.03 7.25
CA SER A 73 7.79 14.58 8.59
C SER A 73 8.83 14.02 9.57
N ILE A 74 9.16 12.74 9.48
CA ILE A 74 10.23 12.14 10.31
C ILE A 74 11.58 12.75 9.94
N GLN A 75 11.84 12.98 8.65
CA GLN A 75 13.08 13.60 8.18
C GLN A 75 13.22 15.06 8.63
N THR A 76 12.13 15.84 8.60
CA THR A 76 12.15 17.25 8.99
C THR A 76 12.20 17.42 10.51
N LEU A 77 11.46 16.61 11.28
CA LEU A 77 11.43 16.70 12.74
C LEU A 77 12.60 15.95 13.41
N GLY A 78 13.31 15.09 12.69
CA GLY A 78 14.53 14.40 13.13
C GLY A 78 14.33 13.34 14.23
N SER A 79 13.12 13.20 14.79
CA SER A 79 12.82 12.18 15.80
C SER A 79 11.40 11.63 15.67
N PHE A 80 11.24 10.34 15.97
CA PHE A 80 9.94 9.67 15.96
C PHE A 80 8.98 10.19 17.04
N SER A 81 9.52 10.59 18.21
CA SER A 81 8.73 11.18 19.29
C SER A 81 8.13 12.52 18.88
N ALA A 82 8.91 13.37 18.20
CA ALA A 82 8.39 14.65 17.71
C ALA A 82 7.30 14.45 16.64
N PHE A 83 7.47 13.45 15.77
CA PHE A 83 6.43 13.06 14.80
C PHE A 83 5.11 12.65 15.51
N LEU A 84 5.18 11.82 16.55
CA LEU A 84 3.99 11.43 17.33
C LEU A 84 3.30 12.65 17.96
N THR A 85 4.07 13.58 18.52
CA THR A 85 3.49 14.81 19.09
C THR A 85 2.82 15.68 18.03
N ALA A 86 3.41 15.80 16.83
CA ALA A 86 2.80 16.50 15.70
C ALA A 86 1.52 15.80 15.23
N LEU A 87 1.48 14.46 15.27
CA LEU A 87 0.30 13.67 14.92
C LEU A 87 -0.85 13.90 15.91
N ILE A 88 -0.55 13.94 17.21
CA ILE A 88 -1.53 14.28 18.26
C ILE A 88 -2.07 15.69 18.03
N LEU A 89 -1.18 16.66 17.77
CA LEU A 89 -1.58 18.04 17.49
C LEU A 89 -2.47 18.14 16.23
N ALA A 90 -2.11 17.41 15.16
CA ALA A 90 -2.92 17.34 13.95
C ALA A 90 -4.31 16.73 14.21
N GLY A 91 -4.39 15.69 15.05
CA GLY A 91 -5.65 15.10 15.49
C GLY A 91 -6.53 16.08 16.29
N VAL A 92 -5.94 16.83 17.23
CA VAL A 92 -6.64 17.87 17.99
C VAL A 92 -7.17 18.96 17.06
N LEU A 93 -6.34 19.44 16.11
CA LEU A 93 -6.77 20.41 15.10
C LEU A 93 -7.90 19.85 14.23
N GLN A 94 -7.83 18.58 13.83
CA GLN A 94 -8.88 17.92 13.06
C GLN A 94 -10.19 17.81 13.87
N CYS A 95 -10.13 17.50 15.17
CA CYS A 95 -11.29 17.51 16.05
C CYS A 95 -11.89 18.91 16.20
N MET A 96 -11.06 19.95 16.36
CA MET A 96 -11.52 21.34 16.42
C MET A 96 -12.22 21.76 15.13
N LEU A 97 -11.65 21.44 13.96
CA LEU A 97 -12.29 21.70 12.67
C LEU A 97 -13.61 20.94 12.51
N GLY A 98 -13.71 19.72 13.07
CA GLY A 98 -14.95 18.96 13.16
C GLY A 98 -16.03 19.67 13.99
N LEU A 99 -15.67 20.20 15.16
CA LEU A 99 -16.59 20.95 16.04
C LEU A 99 -17.06 22.26 15.41
N LEU A 100 -16.17 22.95 14.71
CA LEU A 100 -16.49 24.16 13.93
C LEU A 100 -17.32 23.87 12.67
N ARG A 101 -17.65 22.59 12.40
CA ARG A 101 -18.36 22.14 11.20
C ARG A 101 -17.67 22.60 9.90
N ALA A 102 -16.35 22.71 9.91
CA ALA A 102 -15.55 23.10 8.75
C ALA A 102 -15.63 22.06 7.61
N GLY A 103 -16.14 20.85 7.88
CA GLY A 103 -16.47 19.86 6.85
C GLY A 103 -17.43 20.37 5.76
N ARG A 104 -18.22 21.43 6.03
CA ARG A 104 -19.07 22.07 5.01
C ARG A 104 -18.27 22.66 3.85
N PHE A 105 -17.01 23.05 4.07
CA PHE A 105 -16.17 23.59 2.99
C PHE A 105 -15.80 22.55 1.93
N ILE A 106 -15.94 21.25 2.22
CA ILE A 106 -15.68 20.20 1.22
C ILE A 106 -16.63 20.33 0.02
N SER A 107 -17.85 20.87 0.21
CA SER A 107 -18.80 21.06 -0.88
C SER A 107 -18.41 22.18 -1.85
N LEU A 108 -17.43 23.01 -1.50
CA LEU A 108 -16.87 24.03 -2.39
C LEU A 108 -15.89 23.43 -3.41
N VAL A 109 -15.40 22.22 -3.19
CA VAL A 109 -14.47 21.56 -4.10
C VAL A 109 -15.25 21.10 -5.36
N PRO A 110 -14.93 21.62 -6.56
CA PRO A 110 -15.62 21.23 -7.77
C PRO A 110 -15.47 19.73 -8.04
N GLY A 111 -16.53 19.10 -8.54
CA GLY A 111 -16.50 17.67 -8.88
C GLY A 111 -15.43 17.32 -9.94
N SER A 112 -15.02 18.28 -10.77
CA SER A 112 -13.91 18.13 -11.71
C SER A 112 -12.57 17.88 -11.02
N VAL A 113 -12.32 18.52 -9.88
CA VAL A 113 -11.08 18.36 -9.10
C VAL A 113 -11.02 16.97 -8.47
N ILE A 114 -12.13 16.50 -7.90
CA ILE A 114 -12.21 15.16 -7.29
C ILE A 114 -12.00 14.07 -8.35
N LYS A 115 -12.65 14.20 -9.52
CA LYS A 115 -12.44 13.28 -10.65
C LYS A 115 -11.00 13.32 -11.16
N GLY A 116 -10.39 14.50 -11.24
CA GLY A 116 -8.98 14.67 -11.61
C GLY A 116 -8.04 13.98 -10.63
N MET A 117 -8.28 14.13 -9.31
CA MET A 117 -7.51 13.47 -8.27
C MET A 117 -7.62 11.94 -8.36
N LEU A 118 -8.83 11.40 -8.54
CA LEU A 118 -9.04 9.95 -8.70
C LEU A 118 -8.38 9.41 -9.98
N ALA A 119 -8.45 10.15 -11.08
CA ALA A 119 -7.78 9.80 -12.33
C ALA A 119 -6.25 9.83 -12.17
N ALA A 120 -5.70 10.84 -11.48
CA ALA A 120 -4.28 10.95 -11.22
C ALA A 120 -3.76 9.80 -10.33
N ILE A 121 -4.48 9.43 -9.27
CA ILE A 121 -4.13 8.28 -8.42
C ILE A 121 -4.18 6.99 -9.25
N GLY A 122 -5.21 6.78 -10.06
CA GLY A 122 -5.32 5.61 -10.94
C GLY A 122 -4.17 5.51 -11.93
N LEU A 123 -3.82 6.63 -12.59
CA LEU A 123 -2.71 6.70 -13.53
C LEU A 123 -1.36 6.45 -12.82
N LEU A 124 -1.16 7.03 -11.63
CA LEU A 124 0.04 6.81 -10.83
C LEU A 124 0.23 5.32 -10.49
N LEU A 125 -0.84 4.64 -10.08
CA LEU A 125 -0.80 3.20 -9.81
C LEU A 125 -0.46 2.40 -11.06
N ILE A 126 -1.11 2.67 -12.21
CA ILE A 126 -0.80 2.00 -13.49
C ILE A 126 0.67 2.18 -13.85
N MET A 127 1.18 3.41 -13.75
CA MET A 127 2.57 3.74 -14.05
C MET A 127 3.56 3.00 -13.13
N GLN A 128 3.20 2.77 -11.87
CA GLN A 128 4.04 1.99 -10.95
C GLN A 128 3.98 0.47 -11.19
N GLN A 129 2.84 -0.05 -11.67
CA GLN A 129 2.68 -1.50 -11.88
C GLN A 129 3.22 -2.00 -13.23
N ILE A 130 3.28 -1.16 -14.27
CA ILE A 130 3.77 -1.57 -15.61
C ILE A 130 5.21 -2.13 -15.56
N PRO A 131 6.22 -1.46 -14.96
CA PRO A 131 7.58 -2.00 -14.92
C PRO A 131 7.65 -3.33 -14.17
N VAL A 132 6.89 -3.47 -13.08
CA VAL A 132 6.84 -4.69 -12.26
C VAL A 132 6.22 -5.85 -13.05
N ALA A 133 5.15 -5.59 -13.81
CA ALA A 133 4.52 -6.59 -14.67
C ALA A 133 5.44 -7.08 -15.80
N LEU A 134 6.37 -6.24 -16.27
CA LEU A 134 7.35 -6.58 -17.31
C LEU A 134 8.62 -7.27 -16.76
N GLY A 135 8.75 -7.36 -15.43
CA GLY A 135 9.86 -8.06 -14.77
C GLY A 135 10.96 -7.17 -14.19
N ALA A 136 10.79 -5.85 -14.13
CA ALA A 136 11.70 -5.01 -13.35
C ALA A 136 11.55 -5.26 -11.85
N ALA A 137 12.64 -5.04 -11.12
CA ALA A 137 12.61 -4.95 -9.66
C ALA A 137 11.61 -3.86 -9.21
N SER A 138 10.93 -4.11 -8.09
CA SER A 138 9.86 -3.26 -7.52
C SER A 138 10.24 -1.79 -7.34
N ASP A 139 11.53 -1.50 -7.19
CA ASP A 139 12.06 -0.16 -6.92
C ASP A 139 12.46 0.58 -8.21
N ALA A 140 12.48 -0.13 -9.33
CA ALA A 140 12.85 0.40 -10.63
C ALA A 140 11.61 1.04 -11.27
N GLY A 141 11.26 2.25 -10.81
CA GLY A 141 10.19 3.06 -11.44
C GLY A 141 10.44 3.30 -12.93
N LEU A 142 9.54 4.01 -13.62
CA LEU A 142 9.53 4.17 -15.10
C LEU A 142 10.88 4.45 -15.78
N ARG A 143 11.83 5.05 -15.06
CA ARG A 143 13.21 5.30 -15.49
C ARG A 143 13.95 4.03 -15.92
N SER A 144 13.65 2.89 -15.30
CA SER A 144 14.24 1.60 -15.64
C SER A 144 13.92 1.18 -17.09
N LEU A 145 12.67 1.37 -17.51
CA LEU A 145 12.20 1.10 -18.88
C LEU A 145 12.88 2.00 -19.92
N VAL A 146 13.18 3.25 -19.54
CA VAL A 146 13.84 4.23 -20.41
C VAL A 146 15.33 3.94 -20.56
N SER A 147 15.98 3.37 -19.53
CA SER A 147 17.44 3.18 -19.51
C SER A 147 18.00 2.01 -20.36
N ARG A 148 17.20 1.34 -21.21
CA ARG A 148 17.62 0.21 -22.10
C ARG A 148 18.29 -1.01 -21.44
N GLU A 149 18.66 -0.94 -20.17
CA GLU A 149 19.16 -2.03 -19.30
C GLU A 149 18.01 -2.92 -18.77
N PHE A 150 16.91 -3.04 -19.51
CA PHE A 150 15.71 -3.73 -19.03
C PHE A 150 15.75 -5.20 -19.46
N SER A 151 15.77 -6.10 -18.47
CA SER A 151 15.61 -7.54 -18.71
C SER A 151 14.12 -7.90 -18.62
N PHE A 152 13.52 -8.30 -19.73
CA PHE A 152 12.16 -8.83 -19.73
C PHE A 152 12.14 -10.18 -19.03
N SER A 153 11.27 -10.32 -18.04
CA SER A 153 11.03 -11.61 -17.38
C SER A 153 9.74 -12.22 -17.92
N LEU A 154 9.88 -13.27 -18.72
CA LEU A 154 8.74 -14.01 -19.28
C LEU A 154 7.84 -14.57 -18.16
N SER A 155 8.43 -14.99 -17.03
CA SER A 155 7.67 -15.49 -15.88
C SER A 155 6.85 -14.39 -15.20
N ALA A 156 7.38 -13.17 -15.07
CA ALA A 156 6.64 -12.04 -14.50
C ALA A 156 5.45 -11.64 -15.38
N MET A 157 5.65 -11.59 -16.69
CA MET A 157 4.59 -11.27 -17.66
C MET A 157 3.49 -12.33 -17.67
N LEU A 158 3.84 -13.62 -17.58
CA LEU A 158 2.87 -14.70 -17.49
C LEU A 158 2.04 -14.61 -16.21
N VAL A 159 2.67 -14.40 -15.04
CA VAL A 159 1.95 -14.26 -13.76
C VAL A 159 1.03 -13.04 -13.77
N ALA A 160 1.52 -11.89 -14.27
CA ALA A 160 0.72 -10.68 -14.40
C ALA A 160 -0.47 -10.87 -15.37
N GLY A 161 -0.24 -11.52 -16.53
CA GLY A 161 -1.26 -11.82 -17.52
C GLY A 161 -2.34 -12.76 -16.99
N ILE A 162 -1.96 -13.82 -16.28
CA ILE A 162 -2.92 -14.73 -15.64
C ILE A 162 -3.69 -14.02 -14.53
N GLY A 163 -3.04 -13.17 -13.73
CA GLY A 163 -3.72 -12.36 -12.71
C GLY A 163 -4.77 -11.41 -13.31
N LEU A 164 -4.45 -10.75 -14.42
CA LEU A 164 -5.38 -9.94 -15.21
C LEU A 164 -6.53 -10.77 -15.78
N LEU A 165 -6.25 -11.96 -16.29
CA LEU A 165 -7.26 -12.89 -16.78
C LEU A 165 -8.22 -13.32 -15.66
N ILE A 166 -7.71 -13.64 -14.46
CA ILE A 166 -8.52 -13.99 -13.28
C ILE A 166 -9.43 -12.84 -12.90
N LEU A 167 -8.89 -11.61 -12.83
CA LEU A 167 -9.68 -10.41 -12.54
C LEU A 167 -10.77 -10.18 -13.59
N TRP A 168 -10.43 -10.29 -14.88
CA TRP A 168 -11.37 -10.13 -15.97
C TRP A 168 -12.47 -11.19 -15.94
N LEU A 169 -12.11 -12.47 -15.77
CA LEU A 169 -13.08 -13.56 -15.61
C LEU A 169 -14.02 -13.30 -14.43
N TRP A 170 -13.51 -12.83 -13.29
CA TRP A 170 -14.34 -12.53 -12.12
C TRP A 170 -15.30 -11.34 -12.32
N THR A 171 -15.05 -10.49 -13.31
CA THR A 171 -15.98 -9.42 -13.69
C THR A 171 -17.12 -9.90 -14.60
N THR A 172 -16.96 -11.05 -15.28
CA THR A 172 -17.96 -11.60 -16.21
C THR A 172 -19.25 -12.04 -15.51
N PRO A 173 -20.41 -11.92 -16.17
CA PRO A 173 -21.71 -12.28 -15.59
C PRO A 173 -21.83 -13.78 -15.29
N ALA A 174 -21.12 -14.65 -16.02
CA ALA A 174 -21.15 -16.10 -15.82
C ALA A 174 -20.64 -16.51 -14.43
N ILE A 175 -19.58 -15.87 -13.94
CA ILE A 175 -19.02 -16.15 -12.61
C ILE A 175 -19.88 -15.53 -11.51
N LYS A 176 -20.44 -14.34 -11.74
CA LYS A 176 -21.36 -13.69 -10.80
C LYS A 176 -22.69 -14.42 -10.65
N ALA A 177 -23.09 -15.24 -11.62
CA ALA A 177 -24.29 -16.08 -11.54
C ALA A 177 -24.16 -17.19 -10.48
N VAL A 178 -22.93 -17.59 -10.11
CA VAL A 178 -22.69 -18.60 -9.08
C VAL A 178 -22.67 -17.93 -7.70
N LYS A 179 -23.73 -18.14 -6.91
CA LYS A 179 -23.90 -17.56 -5.55
C LYS A 179 -22.73 -17.81 -4.60
N ALA A 180 -22.04 -18.95 -4.73
CA ALA A 180 -20.90 -19.28 -3.89
C ALA A 180 -19.63 -18.48 -4.26
N LEU A 181 -19.44 -18.18 -5.56
CA LEU A 181 -18.27 -17.44 -6.04
C LEU A 181 -18.43 -15.92 -5.89
N SER A 182 -19.67 -15.42 -5.90
CA SER A 182 -19.94 -13.98 -5.71
C SER A 182 -19.67 -13.49 -4.28
N TRP A 183 -19.57 -14.40 -3.30
CA TRP A 183 -19.16 -14.08 -1.93
C TRP A 183 -17.67 -13.74 -1.80
N ILE A 184 -16.83 -14.22 -2.73
CA ILE A 184 -15.39 -14.00 -2.67
C ILE A 184 -15.01 -12.88 -3.66
N PRO A 185 -14.34 -11.82 -3.20
CA PRO A 185 -13.86 -10.75 -4.07
C PRO A 185 -12.77 -11.27 -5.03
N GLY A 186 -12.92 -10.98 -6.33
CA GLY A 186 -11.94 -11.35 -7.36
C GLY A 186 -10.48 -10.95 -7.05
N PRO A 187 -10.21 -9.75 -6.48
CA PRO A 187 -8.85 -9.36 -6.09
C PRO A 187 -8.20 -10.32 -5.07
N LEU A 188 -8.97 -10.90 -4.14
CA LEU A 188 -8.40 -11.82 -3.15
C LEU A 188 -7.97 -13.13 -3.80
N VAL A 189 -8.74 -13.62 -4.77
CA VAL A 189 -8.40 -14.82 -5.57
C VAL A 189 -7.14 -14.56 -6.40
N ALA A 190 -7.02 -13.39 -7.03
CA ALA A 190 -5.84 -13.01 -7.78
C ALA A 190 -4.58 -12.94 -6.89
N VAL A 191 -4.70 -12.40 -5.66
CA VAL A 191 -3.60 -12.36 -4.69
C VAL A 191 -3.22 -13.76 -4.21
N LEU A 192 -4.21 -14.61 -3.87
CA LEU A 192 -3.97 -16.00 -3.47
C LEU A 192 -3.26 -16.80 -4.58
N PHE A 193 -3.70 -16.63 -5.83
CA PHE A 193 -3.03 -17.21 -6.99
C PHE A 193 -1.59 -16.71 -7.12
N GLY A 194 -1.37 -15.39 -6.99
CA GLY A 194 -0.03 -14.81 -7.02
C GLY A 194 0.89 -15.36 -5.93
N CYS A 195 0.39 -15.51 -4.70
CA CYS A 195 1.11 -16.13 -3.58
C CYS A 195 1.43 -17.60 -3.88
N LEU A 196 0.47 -18.37 -4.41
CA LEU A 196 0.70 -19.77 -4.75
C LEU A 196 1.74 -19.92 -5.87
N ALA A 197 1.66 -19.08 -6.90
CA ALA A 197 2.62 -19.06 -8.01
C ALA A 197 4.04 -18.73 -7.53
N THR A 198 4.19 -17.78 -6.59
CA THR A 198 5.50 -17.45 -6.01
C THR A 198 6.05 -18.60 -5.16
N VAL A 199 5.23 -19.19 -4.29
CA VAL A 199 5.67 -20.33 -3.45
C VAL A 199 6.03 -21.54 -4.29
N LEU A 200 5.24 -21.86 -5.32
CA LEU A 200 5.50 -22.98 -6.21
C LEU A 200 6.74 -22.74 -7.10
N GLY A 201 6.93 -21.51 -7.57
CA GLY A 201 8.12 -21.09 -8.30
C GLY A 201 9.41 -21.27 -7.49
N ASP A 202 9.39 -20.91 -6.20
CA ASP A 202 10.52 -21.10 -5.30
C ASP A 202 10.85 -22.58 -5.04
N ARG A 203 9.86 -23.48 -5.14
CA ARG A 203 10.05 -24.93 -4.95
C ARG A 203 10.56 -25.63 -6.22
N LEU A 204 10.16 -25.19 -7.41
CA LEU A 204 10.53 -25.80 -8.69
C LEU A 204 11.89 -25.33 -9.24
N PHE A 205 12.31 -24.09 -8.96
CA PHE A 205 13.53 -23.48 -9.51
C PHE A 205 14.56 -23.09 -8.43
N HIS A 206 14.95 -24.05 -7.58
CA HIS A 206 15.86 -23.82 -6.44
C HIS A 206 17.26 -23.27 -6.82
N THR A 207 17.68 -23.42 -8.08
CA THR A 207 18.99 -22.96 -8.61
C THR A 207 18.96 -21.58 -9.28
N ALA A 208 17.79 -21.04 -9.63
CA ALA A 208 17.65 -19.68 -10.19
C ALA A 208 17.30 -18.63 -9.10
N SER A 209 16.67 -19.05 -8.00
CA SER A 209 16.24 -18.18 -6.88
C SER A 209 17.38 -17.63 -5.99
N ALA A 210 18.65 -17.94 -6.28
CA ALA A 210 19.78 -17.28 -5.63
C ALA A 210 20.05 -15.86 -6.18
N LYS A 211 19.58 -15.55 -7.40
CA LYS A 211 19.72 -14.22 -8.03
C LYS A 211 18.45 -13.37 -7.95
N ALA A 212 17.28 -13.98 -7.81
CA ALA A 212 16.03 -13.27 -7.55
C ALA A 212 16.01 -12.88 -6.06
N CYS A 213 16.45 -11.66 -5.80
CA CYS A 213 16.50 -11.08 -4.46
C CYS A 213 15.12 -11.22 -3.79
N ARG A 214 15.06 -12.15 -2.84
CA ARG A 214 13.90 -12.44 -2.00
C ARG A 214 13.41 -11.14 -1.35
N VAL A 215 12.10 -11.01 -1.11
CA VAL A 215 11.54 -10.08 -0.10
C VAL A 215 11.91 -10.58 1.29
N SER A 216 13.21 -10.78 1.52
CA SER A 216 13.83 -10.80 2.84
C SER A 216 14.47 -9.45 2.97
N TYR A 217 14.17 -8.76 4.07
CA TYR A 217 14.92 -7.61 4.58
C TYR A 217 16.33 -7.58 3.98
N CYS A 218 16.55 -6.75 2.96
CA CYS A 218 17.87 -6.56 2.39
C CYS A 218 18.65 -5.69 3.37
N ARG A 219 18.98 -6.29 4.50
CA ARG A 219 20.07 -5.92 5.37
C ARG A 219 21.28 -5.81 4.46
N ARG A 220 21.68 -4.57 4.17
CA ARG A 220 22.92 -4.20 3.47
C ARG A 220 22.88 -4.30 1.94
N SER A 221 21.99 -3.57 1.26
CA SER A 221 22.27 -3.20 -0.14
C SER A 221 23.17 -1.95 -0.20
N THR A 222 24.26 -2.06 -0.95
CA THR A 222 25.16 -0.98 -1.34
C THR A 222 24.44 0.23 -1.95
N VAL A 223 23.19 0.06 -2.40
CA VAL A 223 22.30 1.12 -2.89
C VAL A 223 21.94 2.11 -1.79
N CYS A 224 21.65 1.69 -0.56
CA CYS A 224 21.40 2.63 0.54
C CYS A 224 22.66 3.47 0.84
N ARG A 225 23.87 2.90 0.70
CA ARG A 225 25.12 3.66 0.78
C ARG A 225 25.40 4.54 -0.45
N ARG A 226 24.98 4.14 -1.65
CA ARG A 226 25.20 4.89 -2.90
C ARG A 226 24.23 6.07 -3.00
N TRP A 227 22.99 5.86 -2.58
CA TRP A 227 21.95 6.88 -2.41
C TRP A 227 22.34 7.89 -1.32
N TRP A 228 22.86 7.43 -0.18
CA TRP A 228 23.39 8.29 0.88
C TRP A 228 24.69 9.02 0.49
N ARG A 229 25.58 8.39 -0.30
CA ARG A 229 26.79 9.04 -0.86
C ARG A 229 26.45 10.08 -1.92
N SER A 230 25.35 9.93 -2.66
CA SER A 230 24.87 10.92 -3.61
C SER A 230 24.29 12.18 -2.95
N TRP A 231 23.95 12.10 -1.66
CA TRP A 231 23.43 13.22 -0.84
C TRP A 231 24.51 13.92 0.00
N LYS A 232 25.72 13.38 0.07
CA LYS A 232 26.86 13.94 0.81
C LYS A 232 27.35 15.33 0.37
N PRO A 233 27.14 15.83 -0.87
CA PRO A 233 27.59 17.17 -1.24
C PRO A 233 26.76 18.32 -0.65
N LEU A 234 25.55 18.05 -0.14
CA LEU A 234 24.58 19.08 0.27
C LEU A 234 24.40 19.24 1.78
N THR A 235 25.00 18.36 2.59
CA THR A 235 24.93 18.43 4.05
C THR A 235 26.34 18.17 4.59
N GLY A 236 26.99 19.18 5.15
CA GLY A 236 28.35 19.10 5.73
C GLY A 236 28.42 18.26 7.02
N TRP A 237 27.83 17.07 7.02
CA TRP A 237 27.62 16.23 8.21
C TRP A 237 28.61 15.06 8.22
N ARG A 238 29.50 15.06 9.23
CA ARG A 238 30.58 14.07 9.44
C ARG A 238 30.24 13.18 10.65
N GLY A 239 29.15 12.42 10.59
CA GLY A 239 28.72 11.49 11.65
C GLY A 239 29.00 10.02 11.33
N ARG A 240 29.68 9.31 12.23
CA ARG A 240 30.17 7.93 12.09
C ARG A 240 29.08 6.94 12.56
N ILE A 241 28.53 6.12 11.65
CA ILE A 241 27.49 5.12 11.97
C ILE A 241 28.12 3.97 12.79
N HIS A 242 27.88 3.94 14.09
CA HIS A 242 28.16 2.78 14.94
C HIS A 242 27.07 1.71 14.77
N ARG A 243 27.51 0.45 14.79
CA ARG A 243 26.74 -0.77 14.51
C ARG A 243 25.70 -1.03 15.61
N CYS A 244 24.48 -1.38 15.22
CA CYS A 244 23.62 -2.24 16.04
C CYS A 244 23.48 -3.58 15.31
N GLY A 245 23.93 -4.68 15.95
CA GLY A 245 23.35 -6.01 15.72
C GLY A 245 21.87 -5.92 16.05
N TRP A 246 20.96 -6.46 15.25
CA TRP A 246 20.63 -7.88 15.13
C TRP A 246 20.33 -8.26 13.68
#